data_AF-A0A9P6LR75-F1
#
_entry.id   AF-A0A9P6LR75-F1
#
_cell.length_a   1.000
_cell.length_b   1.000
_cell.length_c   1.000
_cell.angle_alpha   90.00
_cell.angle_beta   90.00
_cell.angle_gamma   90.00
#
_symmetry.space_group_name_H-M   'P 1'
#
loop_
_entity.id
_entity.type
_entity.pdbx_description
1 polymer ?
#
loop_
_entity_poly.entity_id
_entity_poly.type
_entity_poly.pdbx_seq_one_letter_code
_entity_poly.pdbx_strand_id
1 'polypeptide(L)'
;MRLFLIYYLSIQEDIPNDVMQEYEDALVRAGCDLSPLRYIKGIRAYTRSGGLGGGFENLLAGVKNFLPAKKDLPVTRIIESIMEPGGGTNDTNEEFLYFDPKVSRASNAKMPRTRTPFQEAIVFIVGGGNYVEYQNLNEFAQRQTIKKKITYGSTEVLSPKEFLLQLVMLGKEQ
;
A
#
# COMPACT_ATOMS: atom_id res chain seq x y z
N MET A 1 6.28 -4.31 19.06
CA MET A 1 5.33 -3.47 18.30
C MET A 1 5.30 -3.75 16.79
N ARG A 2 6.33 -3.41 15.99
CA ARG A 2 6.29 -3.52 14.52
C ARG A 2 5.80 -4.87 13.96
N LEU A 3 6.34 -5.98 14.48
CA LEU A 3 5.94 -7.33 14.05
C LEU A 3 4.44 -7.58 14.26
N PHE A 4 3.91 -7.13 15.40
CA PHE A 4 2.49 -7.27 15.71
C PHE A 4 1.61 -6.42 14.78
N LEU A 5 2.00 -5.18 14.48
CA LEU A 5 1.25 -4.33 13.55
C LEU A 5 1.20 -4.94 12.14
N ILE A 6 2.32 -5.52 11.67
CA ILE A 6 2.36 -6.24 10.38
C ILE A 6 1.39 -7.42 10.44
N TYR A 7 1.48 -8.28 11.45
CA TYR A 7 0.57 -9.41 11.63
C TYR A 7 -0.90 -8.96 11.65
N TYR A 8 -1.23 -7.98 12.49
CA TYR A 8 -2.58 -7.45 12.68
C TYR A 8 -3.19 -6.89 11.38
N LEU A 9 -2.39 -6.21 10.55
CA LEU A 9 -2.83 -5.69 9.25
C LEU A 9 -2.90 -6.76 8.15
N SER A 10 -2.19 -7.87 8.32
CA SER A 10 -2.07 -8.93 7.29
C SER A 10 -3.16 -10.00 7.39
N ILE A 11 -3.77 -10.15 8.56
CA ILE A 11 -4.81 -11.15 8.77
C ILE A 11 -6.17 -10.63 8.30
N GLN A 12 -6.92 -11.52 7.63
CA GLN A 12 -8.29 -11.23 7.19
C GLN A 12 -9.31 -11.52 8.30
N GLU A 13 -9.00 -12.41 9.23
CA GLU A 13 -9.89 -12.74 10.33
C GLU A 13 -9.81 -11.68 11.43
N ASP A 14 -10.94 -11.41 12.08
CA ASP A 14 -10.96 -10.61 13.30
C ASP A 14 -10.32 -11.40 14.44
N ILE A 15 -9.58 -10.68 15.31
CA ILE A 15 -8.99 -11.26 16.51
C ILE A 15 -10.06 -11.19 17.61
N PRO A 16 -10.43 -12.31 18.27
CA PRO A 16 -11.30 -12.29 19.44
C PRO A 16 -10.80 -11.32 20.52
N ASN A 17 -11.71 -10.68 21.25
CA ASN A 17 -11.35 -9.62 22.20
C ASN A 17 -10.45 -10.12 23.34
N ASP A 18 -10.67 -11.33 23.84
CA ASP A 18 -9.85 -12.00 24.85
C ASP A 18 -8.42 -12.25 24.34
N VAL A 19 -8.27 -12.79 23.13
CA VAL A 19 -6.97 -13.00 22.48
C VAL A 19 -6.26 -11.67 22.21
N MET A 20 -7.02 -10.63 21.83
CA MET A 20 -6.48 -9.29 21.63
C MET A 20 -5.91 -8.72 22.93
N GLN A 21 -6.60 -8.90 24.05
CA GLN A 21 -6.10 -8.46 25.36
C GLN A 21 -4.77 -9.13 25.70
N GLU A 22 -4.63 -10.43 25.43
CA GLU A 22 -3.36 -11.15 25.66
C GLU A 22 -2.18 -10.56 24.86
N TYR A 23 -2.41 -10.19 23.61
CA TYR A 23 -1.40 -9.52 22.78
C TYR A 23 -1.01 -8.15 23.32
N GLU A 24 -1.98 -7.35 23.78
CA GLU A 24 -1.72 -6.04 24.38
C GLU A 24 -0.88 -6.17 25.64
N ASP A 25 -1.25 -7.09 26.54
CA ASP A 25 -0.52 -7.34 27.78
C ASP A 25 0.92 -7.83 27.49
N ALA A 26 1.10 -8.67 26.46
CA ALA A 26 2.43 -9.10 26.03
C ALA A 26 3.27 -7.93 25.47
N LEU A 27 2.66 -7.03 24.69
CA LEU A 27 3.33 -5.85 24.15
C LEU A 27 3.74 -4.88 25.27
N VAL A 28 2.87 -4.64 26.26
CA VAL A 28 3.16 -3.80 27.42
C VAL A 28 4.28 -4.40 28.26
N ARG A 29 4.24 -5.71 28.53
CA ARG A 29 5.34 -6.41 29.22
C ARG A 29 6.67 -6.32 28.48
N ALA A 30 6.63 -6.25 27.14
CA ALA A 30 7.80 -6.01 26.30
C ALA A 30 8.20 -4.52 26.21
N GLY A 31 7.56 -3.62 26.98
CA GLY A 31 7.86 -2.19 27.02
C GLY A 31 7.38 -1.40 25.81
N CYS A 32 6.40 -1.91 25.05
CA CYS A 32 5.87 -1.21 23.89
C CYS A 32 4.81 -0.17 24.27
N ASP A 33 4.90 1.04 23.69
CA ASP A 33 3.80 2.01 23.65
C ASP A 33 2.67 1.48 22.75
N LEU A 34 1.44 1.41 23.25
CA LEU A 34 0.26 0.92 22.53
C LEU A 34 -0.43 1.99 21.65
N SER A 35 -0.03 3.25 21.71
CA SER A 35 -0.62 4.35 20.92
C SER A 35 -0.66 4.03 19.41
N PRO A 36 0.38 3.45 18.79
CA PRO A 36 0.32 3.02 17.38
C PRO A 36 -0.75 1.97 17.12
N LEU A 37 -0.93 1.01 18.04
CA LEU A 37 -1.93 -0.04 17.89
C LEU A 37 -3.34 0.54 17.97
N ARG A 38 -3.59 1.49 18.89
CA ARG A 38 -4.88 2.19 19.00
C ARG A 38 -5.27 2.87 17.68
N TYR A 39 -4.35 3.64 17.10
CA TYR A 39 -4.58 4.30 15.81
C TYR A 39 -4.85 3.28 14.69
N ILE A 40 -4.03 2.22 14.61
CA ILE A 40 -4.15 1.19 13.58
C ILE A 40 -5.44 0.37 13.67
N LYS A 41 -5.98 0.13 14.88
CA LYS A 41 -7.31 -0.47 15.05
C LYS A 41 -8.40 0.36 14.37
N GLY A 42 -8.36 1.69 14.54
CA GLY A 42 -9.29 2.61 13.88
C GLY A 42 -9.17 2.58 12.35
N ILE A 43 -7.95 2.61 11.82
CA ILE A 43 -7.70 2.48 10.37
C ILE A 43 -8.23 1.15 9.83
N ARG A 44 -7.95 0.02 10.52
CA ARG A 44 -8.43 -1.30 10.08
C ARG A 44 -9.96 -1.37 10.05
N ALA A 45 -10.64 -0.81 11.05
CA ALA A 45 -12.09 -0.74 11.09
C ALA A 45 -12.67 0.10 9.94
N TYR A 46 -12.07 1.28 9.68
CA TYR A 46 -12.47 2.17 8.58
C TYR A 46 -12.29 1.53 7.20
N THR A 47 -11.17 0.84 6.99
CA THR A 47 -10.89 0.13 5.74
C THR A 47 -11.89 -1.00 5.49
N ARG A 48 -12.26 -1.76 6.53
CA ARG A 48 -13.22 -2.87 6.42
C ARG A 48 -14.67 -2.43 6.25
N SER A 49 -15.03 -1.26 6.80
CA SER A 49 -16.40 -0.73 6.67
C SER A 49 -16.69 -0.11 5.29
N GLY A 50 -15.78 -0.27 4.32
CA GLY A 50 -15.97 0.20 2.94
C GLY A 50 -15.57 1.65 2.70
N GLY A 51 -14.89 2.31 3.66
CA GLY A 51 -14.36 3.66 3.49
C GLY A 51 -13.23 3.77 2.45
N LEU A 52 -12.59 2.64 2.13
CA LEU A 52 -11.65 2.46 1.03
C LEU A 52 -12.11 1.19 0.30
N GLY A 53 -12.42 1.28 -1.00
CA GLY A 53 -13.03 0.17 -1.75
C GLY A 53 -12.28 -1.17 -1.63
N GLY A 54 -12.99 -2.27 -1.92
CA GLY A 54 -12.52 -3.66 -1.73
C GLY A 54 -11.18 -4.04 -2.39
N GLY A 55 -10.60 -3.17 -3.23
CA GLY A 55 -9.24 -3.30 -3.74
C GLY A 55 -8.15 -3.25 -2.67
N PHE A 56 -8.35 -2.53 -1.56
CA PHE A 56 -7.33 -2.45 -0.50
C PHE A 56 -7.22 -3.74 0.33
N GLU A 57 -8.32 -4.47 0.54
CA GLU A 57 -8.29 -5.78 1.21
C GLU A 57 -7.47 -6.81 0.43
N ASN A 58 -7.53 -6.75 -0.91
CA ASN A 58 -6.71 -7.59 -1.79
C ASN A 58 -5.21 -7.23 -1.78
N LEU A 59 -4.85 -5.97 -1.49
CA LEU A 59 -3.47 -5.52 -1.35
C LEU A 59 -2.84 -5.98 -0.02
N LEU A 60 -3.64 -6.14 1.03
CA LEU A 60 -3.19 -6.61 2.35
C LEU A 60 -3.16 -8.14 2.49
N ALA A 61 -3.90 -8.89 1.67
CA ALA A 61 -4.04 -10.35 1.74
C ALA A 61 -2.76 -11.17 1.43
N GLY A 62 -1.58 -10.52 1.41
CA GLY A 62 -0.37 -11.06 0.79
C GLY A 62 0.70 -11.66 1.71
N VAL A 63 0.57 -11.59 3.04
CA VAL A 63 1.72 -11.73 3.96
C VAL A 63 1.80 -13.08 4.70
N LYS A 64 1.10 -14.12 4.20
CA LYS A 64 1.09 -15.46 4.82
C LYS A 64 2.44 -16.18 4.83
N ASN A 65 3.49 -15.62 4.21
CA ASN A 65 4.85 -16.17 4.21
C ASN A 65 5.85 -15.16 4.79
N PHE A 66 6.27 -15.34 6.04
CA PHE A 66 7.35 -14.57 6.70
C PHE A 66 8.76 -14.87 6.14
N LEU A 67 8.86 -15.39 4.91
CA LEU A 67 10.09 -15.79 4.21
C LEU A 67 10.13 -15.15 2.82
N PRO A 68 11.33 -14.81 2.28
CA PRO A 68 11.48 -13.97 1.11
C PRO A 68 11.17 -14.74 -0.18
N ALA A 69 9.90 -14.87 -0.51
CA ALA A 69 9.51 -14.99 -1.92
C ALA A 69 9.55 -13.58 -2.49
N LYS A 70 10.36 -13.34 -3.53
CA LYS A 70 10.32 -12.09 -4.30
C LYS A 70 8.91 -11.90 -4.82
N LYS A 71 8.11 -11.09 -4.12
CA LYS A 71 6.71 -10.86 -4.41
C LYS A 71 6.54 -9.39 -4.69
N ASP A 72 5.80 -9.10 -5.75
CA ASP A 72 5.45 -7.72 -6.07
C ASP A 72 4.54 -7.15 -4.99
N LEU A 73 5.00 -6.02 -4.46
CA LEU A 73 4.27 -5.23 -3.50
C LEU A 73 3.04 -4.57 -4.16
N PRO A 74 2.04 -4.15 -3.35
CA PRO A 74 0.86 -3.42 -3.81
C PRO A 74 1.14 -2.36 -4.88
N VAL A 75 2.09 -1.45 -4.62
CA VAL A 75 2.45 -0.37 -5.55
C VAL A 75 2.98 -0.92 -6.88
N THR A 76 3.83 -1.95 -6.84
CA THR A 76 4.42 -2.55 -8.04
C THR A 76 3.35 -3.19 -8.93
N ARG A 77 2.37 -3.87 -8.34
CA ARG A 77 1.24 -4.47 -9.10
C ARG A 77 0.35 -3.41 -9.74
N ILE A 78 0.09 -2.31 -9.05
CA ILE A 78 -0.65 -1.17 -9.59
C ILE A 78 0.11 -0.59 -10.80
N ILE A 79 1.41 -0.36 -10.65
CA ILE A 79 2.23 0.20 -11.72
C ILE A 79 2.37 -0.77 -12.90
N GLU A 80 2.48 -2.07 -12.65
CA GLU A 80 2.44 -3.11 -13.69
C GLU A 80 1.13 -3.06 -14.49
N SER A 81 -0.03 -3.04 -13.81
CA SER A 81 -1.36 -2.96 -14.45
C SER A 81 -1.54 -1.67 -15.27
N ILE A 82 -1.00 -0.54 -14.79
CA ILE A 82 -1.09 0.75 -15.49
C ILE A 82 -0.13 0.82 -16.68
N MET A 83 1.11 0.35 -16.53
CA MET A 83 2.13 0.43 -17.57
C MET A 83 1.92 -0.62 -18.68
N GLU A 84 1.24 -1.72 -18.40
CA GLU A 84 0.97 -2.81 -19.34
C GLU A 84 -0.53 -3.15 -19.41
N PRO A 85 -1.35 -2.23 -19.94
CA PRO A 85 -2.79 -2.46 -20.09
C PRO A 85 -3.03 -3.69 -20.98
N GLY A 86 -3.63 -4.74 -20.40
CA GLY A 86 -3.95 -6.01 -21.08
C GLY A 86 -2.99 -7.18 -20.82
N GLY A 87 -1.94 -7.00 -20.00
CA GLY A 87 -0.92 -8.04 -19.72
C GLY A 87 -1.17 -8.93 -18.49
N GLY A 88 -2.17 -8.65 -17.64
CA GLY A 88 -2.35 -9.31 -16.33
C GLY A 88 -3.80 -9.49 -15.88
N THR A 89 -4.01 -10.23 -14.79
CA THR A 89 -5.30 -10.82 -14.37
C THR A 89 -6.27 -9.92 -13.60
N ASN A 90 -6.05 -8.61 -13.41
CA ASN A 90 -7.03 -7.75 -12.74
C ASN A 90 -6.99 -6.32 -13.29
N ASP A 91 -8.13 -5.82 -13.80
CA ASP A 91 -8.35 -4.46 -14.33
C ASP A 91 -8.44 -3.41 -13.20
N THR A 92 -7.51 -3.43 -12.23
CA THR A 92 -7.42 -2.39 -11.17
C THR A 92 -7.18 -0.99 -11.73
N ASN A 93 -6.68 -0.87 -12.97
CA ASN A 93 -6.50 0.38 -13.68
C ASN A 93 -7.84 1.16 -13.85
N GLU A 94 -8.97 0.46 -13.95
CA GLU A 94 -10.27 1.13 -14.12
C GLU A 94 -10.74 1.90 -12.88
N GLU A 95 -10.23 1.55 -11.69
CA GLU A 95 -10.58 2.20 -10.42
C GLU A 95 -9.87 3.55 -10.22
N PHE A 96 -8.73 3.78 -10.89
CA PHE A 96 -7.97 5.02 -10.74
C PHE A 96 -8.58 6.18 -11.54
N LEU A 97 -8.37 7.41 -11.07
CA LEU A 97 -8.66 8.60 -11.86
C LEU A 97 -7.65 8.71 -13.01
N TYR A 98 -8.12 9.10 -14.20
CA TYR A 98 -7.29 9.31 -15.38
C TYR A 98 -7.47 10.73 -15.90
N PHE A 99 -6.35 11.38 -16.15
CA PHE A 99 -6.29 12.75 -16.66
C PHE A 99 -5.28 12.82 -17.80
N ASP A 100 -5.69 13.33 -18.96
CA ASP A 100 -4.82 13.64 -20.08
C ASP A 100 -4.74 15.16 -20.26
N PRO A 101 -3.59 15.79 -19.95
CA PRO A 101 -3.40 17.23 -20.11
C PRO A 101 -3.58 17.74 -21.56
N LYS A 102 -3.51 16.86 -22.56
CA LYS A 102 -3.67 17.23 -23.98
C LYS A 102 -5.13 17.33 -24.40
N VAL A 103 -6.05 16.73 -23.64
CA VAL A 103 -7.48 16.72 -23.95
C VAL A 103 -8.16 17.91 -23.26
N SER A 104 -8.81 18.76 -24.05
CA SER A 104 -9.62 19.86 -23.49
C SER A 104 -10.79 19.28 -22.67
N ARG A 105 -11.07 19.89 -21.52
CA ARG A 105 -12.11 19.48 -20.56
C ARG A 105 -13.56 19.65 -21.07
N ALA A 106 -13.75 19.85 -22.37
CA ALA A 106 -14.99 20.32 -22.98
C ALA A 106 -16.08 19.24 -23.14
N SER A 107 -15.82 17.98 -22.78
CA SER A 107 -16.83 16.92 -22.87
C SER A 107 -17.09 16.26 -21.50
N ASN A 108 -18.36 16.11 -21.14
CA ASN A 108 -18.84 15.24 -20.06
C ASN A 108 -18.70 13.74 -20.41
N ALA A 109 -17.89 13.40 -21.42
CA ALA A 109 -17.66 12.02 -21.84
C ALA A 109 -16.58 11.39 -20.95
N LYS A 110 -16.74 10.10 -20.62
CA LYS A 110 -15.72 9.32 -19.90
C LYS A 110 -14.39 9.43 -20.66
N MET A 111 -13.35 9.92 -19.99
CA MET A 111 -12.06 10.18 -20.63
C MET A 111 -11.50 8.87 -21.22
N PRO A 112 -11.12 8.85 -22.52
CA PRO A 112 -10.59 7.64 -23.14
C PRO A 112 -9.20 7.33 -22.56
N ARG A 113 -9.07 6.15 -21.95
CA ARG A 113 -7.78 5.64 -21.46
C ARG A 113 -6.99 5.04 -22.61
N THR A 114 -5.71 5.37 -22.70
CA THR A 114 -4.81 4.71 -23.66
C THR A 114 -4.61 3.24 -23.28
N ARG A 115 -4.61 2.37 -24.30
CA ARG A 115 -4.25 0.95 -24.17
C ARG A 115 -2.83 0.65 -24.65
N THR A 116 -2.05 1.69 -24.94
CA THR A 116 -0.66 1.53 -25.34
C THR A 116 0.22 1.32 -24.11
N PRO A 117 1.11 0.32 -24.10
CA PRO A 117 2.06 0.13 -23.01
C PRO A 117 2.99 1.34 -22.82
N PHE A 118 3.28 1.65 -21.56
CA PHE A 118 4.21 2.71 -21.18
C PHE A 118 5.60 2.12 -20.91
N GLN A 119 6.64 2.88 -21.29
CA GLN A 119 8.04 2.55 -20.98
C GLN A 119 8.59 3.38 -19.82
N GLU A 120 8.05 4.58 -19.60
CA GLU A 120 8.44 5.47 -18.50
C GLU A 120 7.25 5.79 -17.60
N ALA A 121 7.49 5.86 -16.29
CA ALA A 121 6.51 6.30 -15.31
C ALA A 121 7.15 7.12 -14.18
N ILE A 122 6.42 8.12 -13.69
CA ILE A 122 6.72 8.82 -12.45
C ILE A 122 5.68 8.37 -11.41
N VAL A 123 6.15 7.83 -10.30
CA VAL A 123 5.33 7.31 -9.20
C VAL A 123 5.54 8.20 -7.98
N PHE A 124 4.49 8.85 -7.50
CA PHE A 124 4.58 9.76 -6.36
C PHE A 124 3.63 9.32 -5.24
N ILE A 125 4.19 8.87 -4.12
CA ILE A 125 3.43 8.48 -2.93
C ILE A 125 3.19 9.71 -2.06
N VAL A 126 1.91 10.09 -1.89
CA VAL A 126 1.53 11.16 -0.97
C VAL A 126 1.50 10.59 0.45
N GLY A 127 2.37 11.10 1.33
CA GLY A 127 2.63 10.56 2.67
C GLY A 127 4.00 9.88 2.77
N GLY A 128 4.05 8.77 3.49
CA GLY A 128 5.29 8.04 3.74
C GLY A 128 5.67 7.09 2.61
N GLY A 129 6.71 7.44 1.84
CA GLY A 129 7.41 6.49 0.98
C GLY A 129 8.46 5.70 1.73
N ASN A 130 8.93 4.60 1.16
CA ASN A 130 9.98 3.78 1.77
C ASN A 130 10.89 3.11 0.74
N TYR A 131 12.09 2.71 1.19
CA TYR A 131 13.07 2.06 0.33
C TYR A 131 12.66 0.67 -0.16
N VAL A 132 11.76 -0.02 0.54
CA VAL A 132 11.30 -1.36 0.15
C VAL A 132 10.42 -1.28 -1.10
N GLU A 133 9.55 -0.28 -1.19
CA GLU A 133 8.76 0.04 -2.39
C GLU A 133 9.66 0.46 -3.56
N TYR A 134 10.60 1.38 -3.32
CA TYR A 134 11.56 1.82 -4.33
C TYR A 134 12.35 0.64 -4.92
N GLN A 135 12.91 -0.21 -4.06
CA GLN A 135 13.67 -1.38 -4.50
C GLN A 135 12.80 -2.36 -5.28
N ASN A 136 11.59 -2.64 -4.81
CA ASN A 136 10.68 -3.56 -5.49
C ASN A 136 10.26 -3.06 -6.89
N LEU A 137 10.02 -1.74 -7.04
CA LEU A 137 9.77 -1.11 -8.35
C LEU A 137 10.99 -1.14 -9.26
N ASN A 138 12.19 -0.90 -8.72
CA ASN A 138 13.43 -0.96 -9.49
C ASN A 138 13.74 -2.39 -9.97
N GLU A 139 13.54 -3.39 -9.12
CA GLU A 139 13.65 -4.80 -9.50
C GLU A 139 12.61 -5.18 -10.56
N PHE A 140 11.36 -4.73 -10.42
CA PHE A 140 10.33 -4.88 -11.45
C PHE A 140 10.74 -4.27 -12.78
N ALA A 141 11.26 -3.05 -12.78
CA ALA A 141 11.69 -2.37 -14.01
C ALA A 141 12.82 -3.11 -14.74
N GLN A 142 13.74 -3.73 -13.98
CA GLN A 142 14.91 -4.42 -14.53
C GLN A 142 14.62 -5.83 -15.04
N ARG A 143 13.62 -6.52 -14.49
CA ARG A 143 13.27 -7.89 -14.92
C ARG A 143 12.39 -7.94 -16.17
N GLN A 144 11.87 -6.80 -16.64
CA GLN A 144 11.11 -6.73 -17.88
C GLN A 144 11.98 -6.97 -19.11
N THR A 145 11.47 -7.71 -20.09
CA THR A 145 12.14 -7.91 -21.40
C THR A 145 12.42 -6.57 -22.09
N ILE A 146 11.44 -5.67 -22.05
CA ILE A 146 11.62 -4.27 -22.43
C ILE A 146 11.81 -3.49 -21.14
N LYS A 147 13.05 -3.04 -20.90
CA LYS A 147 13.41 -2.28 -19.70
C LYS A 147 12.47 -1.09 -19.52
N LYS A 148 11.89 -0.98 -18.32
CA LYS A 148 11.08 0.18 -17.92
C LYS A 148 11.95 1.19 -17.18
N LYS A 149 11.54 2.45 -17.20
CA LYS A 149 12.14 3.52 -16.41
C LYS A 149 11.11 4.06 -15.43
N ILE A 150 11.33 3.80 -14.15
CA ILE A 150 10.42 4.22 -13.08
C ILE A 150 11.15 5.21 -12.20
N THR A 151 10.63 6.43 -12.11
CA THR A 151 11.07 7.45 -11.14
C THR A 151 10.13 7.42 -9.96
N TYR A 152 10.61 6.97 -8.80
CA TYR A 152 9.85 6.93 -7.55
C TYR A 152 10.13 8.17 -6.72
N GLY A 153 9.08 8.74 -6.13
CA GLY A 153 9.15 9.83 -5.18
C GLY A 153 8.04 9.73 -4.15
N SER A 154 8.17 10.49 -3.08
CA SER A 154 7.16 10.62 -2.04
C SER A 154 7.27 12.00 -1.38
N THR A 155 6.28 12.37 -0.55
CA THR A 155 6.40 13.61 0.25
C THR A 155 7.52 13.49 1.28
N GLU A 156 7.71 12.31 1.85
CA GLU A 156 8.80 11.97 2.76
C GLU A 156 9.23 10.51 2.57
N VAL A 157 10.51 10.21 2.75
CA VAL A 157 11.03 8.84 2.73
C VAL A 157 11.33 8.44 4.17
N LEU A 158 10.53 7.52 4.71
CA LEU A 158 10.54 7.17 6.12
C LEU A 158 11.21 5.83 6.37
N SER A 159 12.02 5.78 7.43
CA SER A 159 12.38 4.52 8.05
C SER A 159 11.18 3.94 8.81
N PRO A 160 11.17 2.62 9.08
CA PRO A 160 10.11 2.01 9.88
C PRO A 160 10.01 2.58 11.31
N LYS A 161 11.08 3.20 11.83
CA LYS A 161 11.09 3.84 13.14
C LYS A 161 10.38 5.19 13.09
N GLU A 162 10.68 6.03 12.10
CA GLU A 162 10.05 7.35 11.93
C GLU A 162 8.56 7.21 11.66
N PHE A 163 8.16 6.28 10.79
CA PHE A 163 6.75 6.00 10.55
C PHE A 163 6.04 5.54 11.84
N LEU A 164 6.68 4.68 12.64
CA LEU A 164 6.10 4.27 13.92
C LEU A 164 5.94 5.45 14.90
N LEU A 165 6.87 6.41 14.89
CA LEU A 165 6.75 7.63 15.72
C LEU A 165 5.58 8.51 15.27
N GLN A 166 5.32 8.64 13.96
CA GLN A 166 4.12 9.32 13.47
C GLN A 166 2.84 8.63 13.96
N LEU A 167 2.80 7.29 13.94
CA LEU A 167 1.67 6.53 14.51
C LEU A 167 1.52 6.71 16.03
N VAL A 168 2.62 6.88 16.76
CA VAL A 168 2.56 7.22 18.20
C VAL A 168 1.88 8.57 18.39
N MET A 169 2.26 9.59 17.62
CA MET A 169 1.67 10.93 17.72
C MET A 169 0.16 10.90 17.43
N LEU A 170 -0.23 10.31 16.30
CA LEU A 170 -1.64 10.17 15.92
C LEU A 170 -2.45 9.33 16.91
N GLY A 171 -1.83 8.29 17.46
CA GLY A 171 -2.44 7.48 18.50
C GLY A 171 -2.74 8.25 19.77
N LYS A 172 -1.89 9.22 20.15
CA LYS A 172 -2.07 10.07 21.33
C LYS A 172 -3.10 11.18 21.15
N GLU A 173 -3.35 11.59 19.91
CA GLU A 173 -4.35 12.59 19.56
C GLU A 173 -5.78 12.01 19.52
N GLN A 174 -5.93 10.68 19.47
CA GLN A 174 -7.18 9.96 19.69
C GLN A 174 -7.44 9.72 21.18
#